data_AF-A0A9P6ZYW1-F1
#
_entry.id   AF-A0A9P6ZYW1-F1
#
_cell.length_a   1.000
_cell.length_b   1.000
_cell.length_c   1.000
_cell.angle_alpha   90.00
_cell.angle_beta   90.00
_cell.angle_gamma   90.00
#
_symmetry.space_group_name_H-M   'P 1'
#
loop_
_entity.id
_entity.type
_entity.pdbx_description
1 polymer ?
#
loop_
_entity_poly.entity_id
_entity_poly.type
_entity_poly.pdbx_seq_one_letter_code
_entity_poly.pdbx_strand_id
1 'polypeptide(L)' 'LTFRDLLMFVTDAQRLFLEIYFFMDWILLAAGDRTAVVNSEWMGAFMHDSDMCNKLYIAGIPVWYVHTMTYIPSNMTV' A
#
# COMPACT_ATOMS: atom_id res chain seq x y z
N LEU A 1 -6.37 -27.85 4.29
CA LEU A 1 -5.80 -26.57 4.73
C LEU A 1 -4.38 -26.84 5.19
N THR A 2 -3.38 -26.32 4.48
CA THR A 2 -1.97 -26.42 4.88
C THR A 2 -1.57 -25.21 5.72
N PHE A 3 -0.45 -25.30 6.44
CA PHE A 3 0.12 -24.16 7.16
C PHE A 3 0.34 -22.95 6.24
N ARG A 4 0.73 -23.20 4.99
CA ARG A 4 0.89 -22.18 3.95
C ARG A 4 -0.42 -21.47 3.62
N ASP A 5 -1.53 -22.20 3.53
CA ASP A 5 -2.85 -21.62 3.23
C ASP A 5 -3.33 -20.72 4.38
N LEU A 6 -3.05 -21.12 5.62
CA LEU A 6 -3.41 -20.35 6.81
C LEU A 6 -2.55 -19.07 6.92
N LEU A 7 -1.26 -19.17 6.57
CA LEU A 7 -0.37 -18.00 6.51
C LEU A 7 -0.81 -17.01 5.43
N MET A 8 -1.14 -17.49 4.22
CA MET A 8 -1.66 -16.63 3.14
C MET A 8 -2.94 -15.92 3.59
N PHE A 9 -3.86 -16.62 4.23
CA PHE A 9 -5.10 -16.02 4.74
C PHE A 9 -4.86 -14.92 5.78
N VAL A 10 -3.93 -15.15 6.72
CA VAL A 10 -3.57 -14.13 7.74
C VAL A 10 -2.91 -12.92 7.08
N THR A 11 -2.00 -13.14 6.14
CA THR A 11 -1.35 -12.05 5.40
C THR A 11 -2.35 -11.24 4.58
N ASP A 12 -3.29 -11.90 3.89
CA ASP A 12 -4.34 -11.22 3.14
C ASP A 12 -5.28 -10.43 4.05
N ALA A 13 -5.65 -10.99 5.22
CA ALA A 13 -6.47 -10.30 6.20
C ALA A 13 -5.74 -9.07 6.77
N GLN A 14 -4.46 -9.22 7.15
CA GLN A 14 -3.63 -8.11 7.63
C GLN A 14 -3.52 -7.00 6.58
N ARG A 15 -3.27 -7.38 5.32
CA ARG A 15 -3.22 -6.45 4.19
C ARG A 15 -4.54 -5.71 4.02
N LEU A 16 -5.68 -6.41 4.07
CA LEU A 16 -7.00 -5.79 3.95
C LEU A 16 -7.25 -4.77 5.06
N PHE A 17 -6.87 -5.07 6.31
CA PHE A 17 -6.99 -4.11 7.41
C PHE A 17 -6.13 -2.87 7.18
N LEU A 18 -4.89 -3.04 6.73
CA LEU A 18 -4.00 -1.92 6.39
C LEU A 18 -4.57 -1.05 5.27
N GLU A 19 -5.12 -1.65 4.22
CA GLU A 19 -5.76 -0.94 3.10
C GLU A 19 -6.99 -0.14 3.57
N ILE A 20 -7.80 -0.69 4.48
CA ILE A 20 -8.95 0.02 5.07
C ILE A 20 -8.48 1.22 5.92
N TYR A 21 -7.49 1.03 6.79
CA TYR A 21 -6.94 2.12 7.60
C TYR A 21 -6.39 3.25 6.74
N PHE A 22 -5.63 2.89 5.71
CA PHE A 22 -5.09 3.83 4.74
C PHE A 22 -6.20 4.60 4.01
N PHE A 23 -7.23 3.91 3.55
CA PHE A 23 -8.35 4.54 2.85
C PHE A 23 -9.10 5.55 3.73
N MET A 24 -9.31 5.21 5.00
CA MET A 24 -9.93 6.14 5.96
C MET A 24 -9.08 7.40 6.17
N ASP A 25 -7.76 7.22 6.29
CA ASP A 25 -6.82 8.33 6.46
C ASP A 25 -6.74 9.21 5.20
N TRP A 26 -6.77 8.59 4.01
CA TRP A 26 -6.88 9.29 2.73
C TRP A 26 -8.16 10.12 2.63
N ILE A 27 -9.33 9.59 3.02
CA ILE A 27 -10.59 10.37 2.98
C ILE A 27 -10.48 11.61 3.87
N LEU A 28 -9.91 11.46 5.07
CA LEU A 28 -9.71 12.56 6.00
C LEU A 28 -8.73 13.61 5.45
N LEU A 29 -7.67 13.17 4.77
CA LEU A 29 -6.72 14.06 4.10
C LEU A 29 -7.27 14.75 2.86
N ALA A 30 -7.92 14.01 1.96
CA ALA A 30 -8.43 14.51 0.69
C ALA A 30 -9.54 15.56 0.89
N ALA A 31 -10.18 15.57 2.06
CA ALA A 31 -11.10 16.63 2.46
C ALA A 31 -10.39 17.96 2.80
N GLY A 32 -9.06 17.96 2.96
CA GLY A 32 -8.24 19.14 3.20
C GLY A 32 -7.39 19.52 1.98
N ASP A 33 -7.39 20.80 1.62
CA ASP A 33 -6.58 21.36 0.53
C ASP A 33 -5.11 21.49 0.95
N ARG A 34 -4.38 20.37 1.02
CA ARG A 34 -2.96 20.35 1.40
C ARG A 34 -2.14 19.51 0.43
N THR A 35 -1.25 20.18 -0.30
CA THR A 35 -0.01 19.56 -0.75
C THR A 35 0.84 19.29 0.49
N ALA A 36 0.70 18.10 1.06
CA ALA A 36 1.37 17.74 2.30
C ALA A 36 2.77 17.18 2.00
N VAL A 37 3.76 17.65 2.76
CA VAL A 37 5.05 16.95 2.87
C VAL A 37 4.75 15.52 3.33
N VAL A 38 5.35 14.52 2.69
CA VAL A 38 5.12 13.11 3.03
C VAL A 38 5.34 12.89 4.52
N ASN A 39 4.29 12.52 5.24
CA ASN A 39 4.39 12.25 6.66
C ASN A 39 4.97 10.84 6.88
N SER A 40 6.24 10.76 7.27
CA SER A 40 6.93 9.49 7.51
C SER A 40 6.44 8.73 8.74
N GLU A 41 5.64 9.36 9.61
CA GLU A 41 5.01 8.69 10.75
C GLU A 41 3.73 7.93 10.35
N TRP A 42 3.24 8.14 9.13
CA TRP A 42 2.02 7.51 8.66
C TRP A 42 2.26 6.12 8.11
N MET A 43 1.27 5.27 8.29
CA MET A 43 1.24 3.95 7.70
C MET A 43 1.00 4.10 6.20
N GLY A 44 2.01 3.82 5.39
CA GLY A 44 1.89 3.99 3.95
C GLY A 44 1.02 2.93 3.26
N ALA A 45 0.65 3.20 2.01
CA ALA A 45 -0.14 2.27 1.19
C ALA A 45 0.74 1.29 0.43
N PHE A 46 0.21 0.08 0.24
CA PHE A 46 0.71 -0.85 -0.77
C PHE A 46 -0.20 -0.76 -2.00
N MET A 47 0.34 -0.40 -3.16
CA MET A 47 -0.43 -0.22 -4.38
C MET A 47 0.22 -0.94 -5.57
N HIS A 48 -0.62 -1.48 -6.45
CA HIS A 48 -0.19 -2.11 -7.71
C HIS A 48 -0.37 -1.18 -8.92
N ASP A 49 -1.09 -0.07 -8.76
CA ASP A 49 -1.34 0.93 -9.79
C ASP A 49 -0.42 2.15 -9.61
N SER A 50 0.36 2.47 -10.65
CA SER A 50 1.32 3.56 -10.63
C SER A 50 0.65 4.94 -10.55
N ASP A 51 -0.53 5.08 -11.16
CA ASP A 51 -1.25 6.36 -11.17
C ASP A 51 -1.80 6.67 -9.78
N MET A 52 -2.33 5.65 -9.10
CA MET A 52 -2.76 5.78 -7.72
C MET A 52 -1.59 6.06 -6.78
N CYS A 53 -0.43 5.41 -6.95
CA CYS A 53 0.77 5.72 -6.17
C CYS A 53 1.15 7.20 -6.24
N ASN A 54 1.13 7.79 -7.44
CA ASN A 54 1.50 9.19 -7.62
C ASN A 54 0.50 10.14 -6.93
N LYS A 55 -0.81 9.87 -7.03
CA LYS A 55 -1.85 10.67 -6.36
C LYS A 55 -1.68 10.64 -4.83
N LEU A 56 -1.40 9.46 -4.28
CA LEU A 56 -1.18 9.26 -2.85
C LEU A 56 0.09 9.97 -2.36
N TYR A 57 1.18 9.89 -3.13
CA TYR A 57 2.43 10.58 -2.84
C TYR A 57 2.26 12.11 -2.84
N ILE A 58 1.54 12.66 -3.83
CA ILE A 58 1.25 14.11 -3.91
C ILE A 58 0.42 14.60 -2.71
N ALA A 59 -0.45 13.75 -2.17
CA ALA A 59 -1.20 14.06 -0.95
C ALA A 59 -0.39 13.88 0.34
N GLY A 60 0.90 13.56 0.25
CA GLY A 60 1.79 13.41 1.40
C GLY A 60 1.63 12.08 2.14
N ILE A 61 1.09 11.04 1.49
CA ILE A 61 1.05 9.71 2.10
C ILE A 61 2.21 8.85 1.61
N PRO A 62 2.95 8.14 2.48
CA PRO A 62 3.93 7.16 2.04
C PRO A 62 3.28 6.06 1.20
N VAL A 63 3.93 5.63 0.12
CA VAL A 63 3.41 4.56 -0.75
C VAL A 63 4.53 3.62 -1.16
N TRP A 64 4.24 2.33 -1.15
CA TRP A 64 5.06 1.26 -1.69
C TRP A 64 4.37 0.64 -2.88
N TYR A 65 4.99 0.78 -4.05
CA TYR A 65 4.53 0.11 -5.25
C TYR A 65 4.89 -1.38 -5.16
N VAL A 66 3.88 -2.23 -5.06
CA VAL A 66 4.06 -3.68 -5.03
C VAL A 66 4.02 -4.17 -6.46
N HIS A 67 5.16 -4.59 -6.99
CA HIS A 67 5.18 -5.28 -8.28
C HIS A 67 4.46 -6.63 -8.15
N THR A 68 3.59 -6.94 -9.11
CA THR A 68 3.03 -8.28 -9.24
C THR A 68 4.19 -9.26 -9.45
N MET A 69 4.17 -10.44 -8.82
CA MET A 69 5.25 -11.43 -8.94
C MET A 69 5.58 -11.80 -10.39
N THR A 70 4.63 -11.65 -11.32
CA THR A 70 4.82 -11.86 -12.76
C THR A 70 5.78 -10.86 -13.41
N TYR A 71 6.01 -9.71 -12.79
CA TYR A 71 6.93 -8.66 -13.26
C TYR A 71 8.28 -8.68 -12.56
N ILE A 72 8.49 -9.57 -11.58
CA ILE A 72 9.79 -9.77 -10.97
C ILE A 72 10.61 -10.64 -11.94
N PRO A 73 11.75 -10.15 -12.45
CA PRO A 73 12.59 -10.93 -13.34
C PRO A 73 13.00 -12.24 -12.68
N SER A 74 12.93 -13.36 -13.41
CA SER A 74 13.24 -14.70 -12.88
C SER A 74 14.70 -14.87 -12.44
N ASN A 75 15.57 -13.92 -12.78
CA ASN A 75 16.97 -13.85 -12.39
C ASN A 75 17.23 -12.92 -11.19
N MET A 76 16.20 -12.33 -10.58
CA MET A 76 16.34 -11.51 -9.38
C MET A 76 16.64 -12.43 -8.20
N THR A 77 17.86 -12.33 -7.67
CA THR A 77 18.26 -13.02 -6.44
C THR A 77 17.90 -12.14 -5.25
N VAL A 78 17.18 -12.71 -4.29
CA VAL A 78 16.87 -12.09 -3.00
C VAL A 78 18.00 -12.39 -2.03
#